data_AF-A0A841LC67-F1
#
_entry.id   AF-A0A841LC67-F1
#
_cell.length_a   1.000
_cell.length_b   1.000
_cell.length_c   1.000
_cell.angle_alpha   90.00
_cell.angle_beta   90.00
_cell.angle_gamma   90.00
#
_symmetry.space_group_name_H-M   'P 1'
#
loop_
_entity.id
_entity.type
_entity.pdbx_description
1 polymer ?
#
loop_
_entity_poly.entity_id
_entity_poly.type
_entity_poly.pdbx_seq_one_letter_code
_entity_poly.pdbx_strand_id
1 'polypeptide(L)' 'MIKIILTGWREGLDKVSLTKLQMEMLGKSLKESKLNVDILLDDEEVLIEIPNLDLASEFLKEAEKIGVNCILS' A
#
# COMPACT_ATOMS: atom_id res chain seq x y z
N MET A 1 0.47 -2.49 -16.70
CA MET A 1 -0.10 -1.91 -15.47
C MET A 1 -0.53 -3.05 -14.60
N ILE A 2 0.04 -3.15 -13.40
CA ILE A 2 -0.25 -4.18 -12.42
C ILE A 2 -1.08 -3.55 -11.33
N LYS A 3 -2.10 -4.26 -10.87
CA LYS A 3 -3.01 -3.76 -9.84
C LYS A 3 -2.66 -4.44 -8.53
N ILE A 4 -2.46 -3.66 -7.49
CA ILE A 4 -2.33 -4.15 -6.13
C ILE A 4 -3.58 -3.71 -5.40
N ILE A 5 -4.23 -4.66 -4.73
CA ILE A 5 -5.37 -4.40 -3.87
C ILE A 5 -4.89 -4.59 -2.44
N LEU A 6 -4.90 -3.50 -1.67
CA LEU A 6 -4.72 -3.55 -0.24
C LEU A 6 -6.08 -3.94 0.36
N THR A 7 -6.17 -5.15 0.91
CA THR A 7 -7.42 -5.76 1.38
C THR A 7 -7.66 -5.54 2.86
N GLY A 8 -6.68 -5.01 3.58
CA GLY A 8 -6.79 -4.66 4.99
C GLY A 8 -5.43 -4.59 5.67
N TRP A 9 -5.44 -4.65 6.98
CA TRP A 9 -4.25 -4.57 7.81
C TRP A 9 -4.31 -5.56 8.97
N ARG A 10 -3.17 -5.80 9.62
CA ARG A 10 -3.07 -6.65 10.81
C ARG A 10 -2.48 -5.89 11.99
N GLU A 11 -2.70 -6.40 13.19
CA GLU A 11 -2.18 -5.81 14.42
C GLU A 11 -0.65 -5.60 14.33
N GLY A 12 -0.20 -4.39 14.66
CA GLY A 12 1.18 -3.95 14.42
C GLY A 12 1.40 -3.15 13.13
N LEU A 13 0.34 -2.81 12.39
CA LEU A 13 0.43 -1.92 11.23
C LEU A 13 1.07 -0.57 11.59
N ASP A 14 2.16 -0.24 10.90
CA ASP A 14 2.73 1.10 10.93
C ASP A 14 2.18 1.95 9.78
N LYS A 15 1.13 2.71 10.08
CA LYS A 15 0.49 3.68 9.16
C LYS A 15 1.48 4.72 8.61
N VAL A 16 2.49 5.11 9.39
CA VAL A 16 3.50 6.09 8.95
C VAL A 16 4.43 5.43 7.94
N SER A 17 4.84 4.18 8.19
CA SER A 17 5.64 3.41 7.25
C SER A 17 4.88 3.12 5.95
N LEU A 18 3.58 2.79 6.01
CA LEU A 18 2.76 2.61 4.79
C LEU A 18 2.64 3.91 3.98
N THR A 19 2.47 5.04 4.66
CA THR A 19 2.46 6.37 4.00
C THR A 19 3.79 6.63 3.29
N LYS A 20 4.91 6.40 3.99
CA LYS A 20 6.26 6.59 3.41
C LYS A 20 6.51 5.65 2.24
N LEU A 21 6.10 4.39 2.35
CA LEU A 21 6.26 3.38 1.30
C LEU A 21 5.58 3.83 0.00
N GLN A 22 4.36 4.33 0.09
CA GLN A 22 3.62 4.86 -1.07
C GLN A 22 4.29 6.12 -1.66
N MET A 23 4.86 6.99 -0.83
CA MET A 23 5.57 8.17 -1.30
C MET A 23 6.90 7.82 -1.99
N GLU A 24 7.71 6.97 -1.36
CA GLU A 24 9.06 6.65 -1.81
C GLU A 24 9.06 5.70 -3.01
N MET A 25 8.22 4.67 -2.99
CA MET A 25 8.19 3.66 -4.07
C MET A 25 7.26 4.05 -5.21
N LEU A 26 6.11 4.64 -4.90
CA LEU A 26 5.08 4.94 -5.92
C LEU A 26 5.08 6.40 -6.35
N GLY A 27 5.90 7.25 -5.71
CA GLY A 27 5.93 8.68 -5.98
C GLY A 27 4.62 9.39 -5.65
N LYS A 28 3.74 8.78 -4.85
CA LYS A 28 2.44 9.37 -4.48
C LYS A 28 2.64 10.58 -3.59
N SER A 29 1.72 11.53 -3.66
CA SER A 29 1.75 12.65 -2.73
C SER A 29 1.48 12.19 -1.29
N LEU A 30 1.95 12.97 -0.30
CA LEU A 30 1.64 12.71 1.11
C LEU A 30 0.13 12.65 1.36
N LYS A 31 -0.64 13.50 0.66
CA LYS A 31 -2.09 13.56 0.82
C LYS A 31 -2.77 12.31 0.29
N GLU A 32 -2.41 11.85 -0.90
CA GLU A 32 -2.92 10.58 -1.45
C GLU A 32 -2.51 9.38 -0.60
N SER A 33 -1.25 9.36 -0.16
CA SER A 33 -0.72 8.25 0.64
C SER A 33 -1.43 8.15 1.99
N LYS A 34 -1.72 9.28 2.64
CA LYS A 34 -2.53 9.32 3.87
C LYS A 34 -3.96 8.88 3.62
N LEU A 35 -4.60 9.41 2.57
CA LEU A 35 -5.97 9.03 2.23
C LEU A 35 -6.10 7.51 2.03
N ASN A 36 -5.17 6.91 1.31
CA ASN A 36 -5.14 5.46 1.12
C ASN A 36 -5.00 4.70 2.44
N VAL A 37 -4.14 5.18 3.34
CA VAL A 37 -3.98 4.55 4.66
C VAL A 37 -5.25 4.70 5.48
N ASP A 38 -5.91 5.86 5.45
CA ASP A 38 -7.16 6.10 6.16
C ASP A 38 -8.29 5.19 5.62
N ILE A 39 -8.43 5.06 4.30
CA ILE A 39 -9.38 4.12 3.65
C ILE A 39 -9.10 2.68 4.11
N LEU A 40 -7.83 2.27 4.12
CA LEU A 40 -7.46 0.93 4.56
C LEU A 40 -7.76 0.69 6.05
N LEU A 41 -7.63 1.73 6.89
CA LEU A 41 -7.96 1.68 8.31
C LEU A 41 -9.47 1.63 8.56
N ASP A 42 -10.27 2.15 7.64
CA ASP A 42 -11.74 2.07 7.62
C ASP A 42 -12.26 0.71 7.07
N ASP A 43 -11.39 -0.30 6.98
CA ASP A 43 -11.67 -1.64 6.43
C ASP A 43 -12.13 -1.63 4.96
N GLU A 44 -11.79 -0.56 4.22
CA GLU A 44 -12.03 -0.46 2.78
C GLU A 44 -10.80 -0.87 1.95
N GLU A 45 -11.07 -1.40 0.76
CA GLU A 45 -10.03 -1.85 -0.15
C GLU A 45 -9.41 -0.67 -0.91
N VAL A 46 -8.08 -0.62 -0.97
CA VAL A 46 -7.36 0.40 -1.74
C VAL A 46 -6.72 -0.23 -2.95
N LEU A 47 -7.10 0.26 -4.12
CA LEU A 47 -6.51 -0.15 -5.38
C LEU A 47 -5.37 0.79 -5.78
N ILE A 48 -4.18 0.21 -5.95
CA ILE A 48 -2.98 0.91 -6.41
C ILE A 48 -2.57 0.33 -7.76
N GLU A 49 -2.51 1.20 -8.77
CA GLU A 49 -1.98 0.85 -10.08
C GLU A 49 -0.49 1.19 -10.16
N ILE A 50 0.32 0.17 -10.48
CA ILE A 50 1.77 0.28 -10.57
C ILE A 50 2.19 -0.06 -12.01
N PRO A 51 3.05 0.76 -12.64
CA PRO A 51 3.45 0.52 -14.03
C PRO A 51 4.34 -0.71 -14.22
N ASN A 52 5.11 -1.10 -13.20
CA ASN A 52 6.16 -2.12 -13.27
C ASN A 52 5.93 -3.26 -12.25
N LEU A 53 6.12 -4.51 -12.69
CA LEU A 53 6.05 -5.71 -11.86
C LEU A 53 7.12 -5.76 -10.77
N ASP A 54 8.34 -5.31 -11.05
CA ASP A 54 9.42 -5.30 -10.05
C ASP A 54 9.05 -4.41 -8.87
N LEU A 55 8.60 -3.19 -9.17
CA LEU A 55 8.08 -2.23 -8.20
C LEU A 55 6.87 -2.77 -7.43
N ALA A 56 5.94 -3.44 -8.14
CA ALA A 56 4.76 -4.02 -7.51
C ALA A 56 5.11 -5.15 -6.53
N SER A 57 6.04 -6.03 -6.93
CA SER A 57 6.53 -7.13 -6.10
C SER A 57 7.29 -6.64 -4.86
N GLU A 58 8.11 -5.61 -5.03
CA GLU A 58 8.85 -5.00 -3.92
C GLU A 58 7.90 -4.28 -2.95
N PHE A 59 6.92 -3.53 -3.47
CA PHE A 59 5.89 -2.88 -2.67
C PHE A 59 5.09 -3.90 -1.85
N LEU A 60 4.65 -5.00 -2.46
CA LEU A 60 3.94 -6.09 -1.78
C LEU A 60 4.75 -6.64 -0.60
N LYS A 61 6.03 -6.93 -0.82
CA LYS A 61 6.91 -7.47 0.24
C LYS A 61 7.08 -6.49 1.40
N GLU A 62 7.30 -5.21 1.11
CA GLU A 62 7.47 -4.20 2.15
C GLU A 62 6.16 -3.90 2.89
N ALA A 63 5.04 -3.82 2.16
CA ALA A 63 3.70 -3.65 2.73
C ALA A 63 3.34 -4.83 3.67
N GLU A 64 3.60 -6.06 3.24
CA GLU A 64 3.35 -7.25 4.06
C GLU A 64 4.23 -7.27 5.32
N LYS A 65 5.49 -6.83 5.25
CA LYS A 65 6.38 -6.71 6.42
C LYS A 65 5.83 -5.74 7.47
N ILE A 66 5.30 -4.60 7.04
CA ILE A 66 4.75 -3.58 7.95
C ILE A 66 3.33 -3.87 8.42
N GLY A 67 2.77 -5.04 8.08
CA GLY A 67 1.46 -5.47 8.57
C GLY A 67 0.28 -5.09 7.70
N VAL A 68 0.49 -4.98 6.40
CA VAL A 68 -0.59 -4.72 5.44
C VAL A 68 -0.92 -5.99 4.67
N ASN A 69 -2.20 -6.28 4.52
CA ASN A 69 -2.67 -7.34 3.65
C ASN A 69 -2.87 -6.76 2.25
N CYS A 70 -2.16 -7.33 1.29
CA CYS A 70 -2.27 -6.91 -0.10
C CYS A 70 -2.17 -8.12 -1.04
N ILE A 71 -2.87 -8.02 -2.16
CA ILE A 71 -2.93 -9.05 -3.20
C ILE A 71 -2.62 -8.42 -4.56
N LEU A 72 -2.00 -9.20 -5.44
CA LEU A 72 -1.75 -8.82 -6.82
C LEU A 72 -2.93 -9.25 -7.70
N SER A 73 -3.45 -8.34 -8.51
CA SER A 73 -4.59 -8.52 -9.41
C SER A 73 -4.29 -8.16 -10.86
#